data_AF-A0A356X532-F1
#
_entry.id   AF-A0A356X532-F1
#
_cell.length_a   1.000
_cell.length_b   1.000
_cell.length_c   1.000
_cell.angle_alpha   90.00
_cell.angle_beta   90.00
_cell.angle_gamma   90.00
#
_symmetry.space_group_name_H-M   'P 1'
#
loop_
_entity.id
_entity.type
_entity.pdbx_description
1 polymer ?
#
loop_
_entity_poly.entity_id
_entity_poly.type
_entity_poly.pdbx_seq_one_letter_code
_entity_poly.pdbx_strand_id
1 'polypeptide(L)'
;LKTDQEQVQIMKRRGGVGFDISTIRPKGMTTSNAAKTTDGIEVFMDRFSNSCREVAQGGRRGALMLSISVHHPQVMDFIKIKRDLKKVTGANISVRVSDEFMNAVKNNEPYVQRWPVDSKDPEI
;
A
#
# COMPACT_ATOMS: atom_id res chain seq x y z
N LEU A 1 -12.03 6.51 0.80
CA LEU A 1 -12.31 7.93 1.14
C LEU A 1 -12.13 8.20 2.64
N LYS A 2 -12.74 7.41 3.54
CA LYS A 2 -12.62 7.61 5.01
C LYS A 2 -11.16 7.66 5.50
N THR A 3 -10.34 6.66 5.17
CA THR A 3 -8.92 6.61 5.57
C THR A 3 -8.14 7.85 5.13
N ASP A 4 -8.40 8.33 3.92
CA ASP A 4 -7.76 9.53 3.36
C ASP A 4 -8.12 10.81 4.15
N GLN A 5 -9.38 10.92 4.56
CA GLN A 5 -9.83 12.04 5.41
C GLN A 5 -9.22 11.96 6.80
N GLU A 6 -9.23 10.78 7.42
CA GLU A 6 -8.68 10.56 8.76
C GLU A 6 -7.17 10.84 8.81
N GLN A 7 -6.40 10.41 7.81
CA GLN A 7 -4.97 10.71 7.76
C GLN A 7 -4.71 12.22 7.72
N VAL A 8 -5.47 12.98 6.92
CA VAL A 8 -5.31 14.44 6.80
C VAL A 8 -5.65 15.13 8.12
N GLN A 9 -6.69 14.68 8.81
CA GLN A 9 -7.07 15.23 10.12
C GLN A 9 -6.01 14.99 11.20
N ILE A 10 -5.30 13.87 11.16
CA ILE A 10 -4.21 13.59 12.09
C ILE A 10 -2.98 14.44 11.74
N MET A 11 -2.61 14.48 10.45
CA MET A 11 -1.43 15.21 9.97
C MET A 11 -1.52 16.72 10.21
N LYS A 12 -2.69 17.34 10.03
CA LYS A 12 -2.87 18.77 10.33
C LYS A 12 -2.68 19.10 11.83
N ARG A 13 -2.75 18.09 12.71
CA ARG A 13 -2.50 18.19 14.14
C ARG A 13 -1.08 17.72 14.52
N ARG A 14 -0.18 17.66 13.53
CA ARG A 14 1.23 17.27 13.66
C ARG A 14 1.48 15.79 14.00
N GLY A 15 0.48 14.92 13.87
CA GLY A 15 0.65 13.47 14.00
C GLY A 15 1.21 12.84 12.72
N GLY A 16 2.05 11.81 12.88
CA GLY A 16 2.39 10.88 11.79
C GLY A 16 1.33 9.80 11.65
N VAL A 17 1.16 9.27 10.44
CA VAL A 17 0.18 8.23 10.15
C VAL A 17 0.86 7.08 9.44
N GLY A 18 0.52 5.85 9.85
CA GLY A 18 0.91 4.64 9.14
C GLY A 18 -0.29 3.71 9.03
N PHE A 19 -0.52 3.15 7.85
CA PHE A 19 -1.56 2.13 7.67
C PHE A 19 -1.18 1.08 6.62
N ASP A 20 -1.91 -0.02 6.68
CA ASP A 20 -1.80 -1.11 5.73
C ASP A 20 -2.69 -0.88 4.50
N ILE A 21 -2.16 -1.20 3.32
CA ILE A 21 -2.90 -1.18 2.06
C ILE A 21 -3.13 -2.59 1.47
N SER A 22 -2.79 -3.66 2.19
CA SER A 22 -2.94 -5.04 1.70
C SER A 22 -4.38 -5.48 1.45
N THR A 23 -5.35 -4.75 2.02
CA THR A 23 -6.78 -4.98 1.77
C THR A 23 -7.25 -4.40 0.44
N ILE A 24 -6.43 -3.56 -0.23
CA ILE A 24 -6.76 -3.02 -1.54
C ILE A 24 -6.67 -4.15 -2.56
N ARG A 25 -7.68 -4.23 -3.44
CA ARG A 25 -7.75 -5.26 -4.48
C ARG A 25 -6.57 -5.14 -5.46
N PRO A 26 -5.88 -6.24 -5.80
CA PRO A 26 -4.84 -6.28 -6.84
C PRO A 26 -5.31 -5.82 -8.21
N LYS A 27 -4.44 -5.13 -8.93
CA LYS A 27 -4.63 -4.69 -10.31
C LYS A 27 -5.12 -5.82 -11.22
N GLY A 28 -6.09 -5.51 -12.08
CA GLY A 28 -6.66 -6.44 -13.05
C GLY A 28 -7.78 -7.33 -12.49
N MET A 29 -7.97 -7.42 -11.17
CA MET A 29 -9.11 -8.14 -10.61
C MET A 29 -10.43 -7.42 -10.90
N THR A 30 -11.49 -8.22 -11.04
CA THR A 30 -12.83 -7.74 -11.44
C THR A 30 -13.45 -6.81 -10.40
N THR A 31 -14.17 -5.81 -10.88
CA THR A 31 -15.00 -4.89 -10.09
C THR A 31 -16.42 -4.88 -10.63
N SER A 32 -17.40 -4.56 -9.78
CA SER A 32 -18.82 -4.51 -10.16
C SER A 32 -19.25 -3.19 -10.82
N ASN A 33 -18.30 -2.31 -11.12
CA ASN A 33 -18.57 -0.97 -11.68
C ASN A 33 -18.23 -0.91 -13.18
N ALA A 34 -18.45 0.26 -13.79
CA ALA A 34 -18.22 0.48 -15.21
C ALA A 34 -16.76 0.23 -15.65
N ALA A 35 -15.79 0.33 -14.74
CA ALA A 35 -14.38 0.11 -15.04
C ALA A 35 -14.05 -1.38 -15.26
N LYS A 36 -14.90 -2.31 -14.79
CA LYS A 36 -14.78 -3.78 -14.88
C LYS A 36 -13.58 -4.40 -14.15
N THR A 37 -12.46 -3.68 -14.04
CA THR A 37 -11.27 -4.09 -13.28
C THR A 37 -10.75 -2.93 -12.44
N THR A 38 -9.83 -3.23 -11.52
CA THR A 38 -9.15 -2.21 -10.70
C THR A 38 -7.74 -1.90 -11.22
N ASP A 39 -7.31 -0.65 -11.07
CA ASP A 39 -5.92 -0.22 -11.31
C ASP A 39 -4.95 -0.65 -10.19
N GLY A 40 -5.48 -1.20 -9.09
CA GLY A 40 -4.70 -1.73 -7.98
C GLY A 40 -4.12 -0.66 -7.06
N ILE A 41 -3.08 -1.04 -6.31
CA ILE A 41 -2.57 -0.25 -5.19
C ILE A 41 -1.90 1.08 -5.60
N GLU A 42 -1.28 1.15 -6.78
CA GLU A 42 -0.40 2.27 -7.16
C GLU A 42 -1.14 3.62 -7.15
N VAL A 43 -2.37 3.65 -7.69
CA VAL A 43 -3.20 4.87 -7.75
C VAL A 43 -3.55 5.36 -6.35
N PHE A 44 -3.81 4.45 -5.41
CA PHE A 44 -4.07 4.81 -4.02
C PHE A 44 -2.81 5.32 -3.32
N MET A 45 -1.64 4.74 -3.60
CA MET A 45 -0.37 5.21 -3.05
C MET A 45 -0.07 6.65 -3.48
N ASP A 46 -0.26 6.97 -4.76
CA ASP A 46 -0.09 8.33 -5.29
C ASP A 46 -1.07 9.30 -4.62
N ARG A 47 -2.35 8.90 -4.49
CA ARG A 47 -3.36 9.69 -3.78
C ARG A 47 -2.96 9.99 -2.34
N PHE A 48 -2.63 8.97 -1.54
CA PHE A 48 -2.30 9.17 -0.12
C PHE A 48 -1.03 10.01 0.05
N SER A 49 -0.03 9.78 -0.81
CA SER A 49 1.19 10.59 -0.87
C SER A 49 0.89 12.07 -1.17
N ASN A 50 -0.01 12.35 -2.13
CA ASN A 50 -0.38 13.71 -2.48
C ASN A 50 -1.12 14.40 -1.34
N SER A 51 -2.09 13.74 -0.70
CA SER A 51 -2.78 14.29 0.46
C SER A 51 -1.84 14.58 1.65
N CYS A 52 -0.83 13.74 1.88
CA CYS A 52 0.22 13.99 2.86
C CYS A 52 1.07 15.24 2.54
N ARG A 53 1.28 15.54 1.24
CA ARG A 53 1.98 16.75 0.80
C ARG A 53 1.10 18.00 0.90
N GLU A 54 -0.18 17.88 0.56
CA GLU A 54 -1.15 18.97 0.52
C GLU A 54 -1.54 19.47 1.92
N VAL A 55 -1.56 18.59 2.93
CA VAL A 55 -1.84 18.96 4.32
C VAL A 55 -0.70 19.74 4.99
N ALA A 56 0.42 19.98 4.28
CA ALA A 56 1.56 20.69 4.84
C ALA A 56 1.20 22.10 5.31
N GLN A 57 1.70 22.49 6.50
CA GLN A 57 1.47 23.79 7.09
C GLN A 57 2.80 24.46 7.43
N GLY A 58 3.01 25.69 6.97
CA GLY A 58 4.22 26.47 7.26
C GLY A 58 5.51 25.73 6.86
N GLY A 59 5.50 25.04 5.71
CA GLY A 59 6.64 24.26 5.21
C GLY A 59 6.85 22.89 5.86
N ARG A 60 6.12 22.55 6.92
CA ARG A 60 6.15 21.22 7.54
C ARG A 60 5.19 20.27 6.83
N ARG A 61 5.74 19.26 6.17
CA ARG A 61 4.96 18.17 5.54
C ARG A 61 4.41 17.20 6.58
N GLY A 62 3.32 16.52 6.24
CA GLY A 62 2.86 15.35 6.97
C GLY A 62 3.90 14.22 6.94
N ALA A 63 3.73 13.23 7.83
CA ALA A 63 4.52 12.01 7.82
C ALA A 63 3.59 10.83 7.56
N LEU A 64 3.82 10.11 6.47
CA LEU A 64 3.03 8.95 6.05
C LEU A 64 3.93 7.72 5.88
N MET A 65 3.49 6.58 6.43
CA MET A 65 4.00 5.25 6.12
C MET A 65 2.90 4.43 5.47
N LEU A 66 3.17 3.90 4.29
CA LEU A 66 2.32 2.85 3.70
C LEU A 66 3.00 1.50 3.95
N SER A 67 2.21 0.51 4.37
CA SER A 67 2.70 -0.86 4.49
C SER A 67 1.92 -1.83 3.64
N ILE A 68 2.57 -2.89 3.17
CA ILE A 68 1.93 -3.98 2.43
C ILE A 68 2.46 -5.33 2.94
N SER A 69 1.62 -6.34 2.93
CA SER A 69 1.97 -7.72 3.23
C SER A 69 2.75 -8.33 2.08
N VAL A 70 3.77 -9.14 2.39
CA VAL A 70 4.50 -9.95 1.40
C VAL A 70 3.60 -10.98 0.70
N HIS A 71 2.44 -11.30 1.29
CA HIS A 71 1.41 -12.12 0.65
C HIS A 71 0.75 -11.39 -0.53
N HIS A 72 0.72 -10.06 -0.58
CA HIS A 72 -0.06 -9.35 -1.60
C HIS A 72 0.50 -9.52 -3.02
N PRO A 73 -0.32 -9.85 -4.05
CA PRO A 73 0.15 -10.06 -5.43
C PRO A 73 0.91 -8.87 -6.04
N GLN A 74 0.56 -7.64 -5.63
CA GLN A 74 1.25 -6.42 -6.06
C GLN A 74 2.42 -5.98 -5.15
N VAL A 75 2.96 -6.83 -4.28
CA VAL A 75 4.12 -6.47 -3.43
C VAL A 75 5.32 -6.00 -4.25
N MET A 76 5.52 -6.57 -5.45
CA MET A 76 6.61 -6.16 -6.33
C MET A 76 6.38 -4.78 -6.95
N ASP A 77 5.13 -4.43 -7.31
CA ASP A 77 4.79 -3.08 -7.79
C ASP A 77 5.00 -2.06 -6.66
N PHE A 78 4.59 -2.40 -5.44
CA PHE A 78 4.79 -1.60 -4.23
C PHE A 78 6.27 -1.27 -3.97
N ILE A 79 7.16 -2.25 -4.10
CA ILE A 79 8.61 -2.04 -3.93
C ILE A 79 9.17 -1.19 -5.08
N LYS A 80 8.75 -1.47 -6.32
CA LYS A 80 9.26 -0.78 -7.52
C LYS A 80 8.80 0.66 -7.62
N ILE A 81 7.71 1.06 -6.97
CA ILE A 81 7.14 2.42 -7.05
C ILE A 81 8.18 3.51 -6.75
N LYS A 82 9.12 3.24 -5.83
CA LYS A 82 10.17 4.16 -5.39
C LYS A 82 11.36 4.25 -6.34
N ARG A 83 11.42 3.40 -7.37
CA ARG A 83 12.43 3.54 -8.45
C ARG A 83 12.18 4.82 -9.24
N ASP A 84 10.94 5.28 -9.34
CA ASP A 84 10.62 6.61 -9.82
C ASP A 84 10.66 7.61 -8.65
N LEU A 85 11.68 8.46 -8.64
CA LEU A 85 11.90 9.46 -7.60
C LEU A 85 10.79 10.54 -7.53
N LYS A 86 9.91 10.60 -8.54
CA LYS A 86 8.78 11.54 -8.58
C LYS A 86 7.50 10.94 -7.98
N LYS A 87 7.42 9.61 -7.85
CA LYS A 87 6.22 8.93 -7.33
C LYS A 87 6.26 8.74 -5.82
N VAL A 88 5.06 8.76 -5.21
CA VAL A 88 4.85 8.48 -3.79
C VAL A 88 5.84 9.23 -2.88
N THR A 89 6.08 10.51 -3.15
CA THR A 89 7.12 11.32 -2.46
C THR A 89 6.74 11.76 -1.05
N GLY A 90 5.45 11.68 -0.68
CA GLY A 90 4.93 12.02 0.64
C GLY A 90 4.93 10.87 1.64
N ALA A 91 5.28 9.65 1.23
CA ALA A 91 5.27 8.47 2.10
C ALA A 91 6.61 7.74 2.11
N ASN A 92 6.97 7.15 3.25
CA ASN A 92 7.86 5.99 3.25
C ASN A 92 7.03 4.71 3.03
N ILE A 93 7.70 3.63 2.62
CA ILE A 93 7.07 2.35 2.33
C ILE A 93 7.70 1.24 3.17
N SER A 94 6.91 0.26 3.59
CA SER A 94 7.39 -0.88 4.38
C SER A 94 6.70 -2.18 3.96
N VAL A 95 7.45 -3.25 3.81
CA VAL A 95 6.89 -4.58 3.54
C VAL A 95 6.81 -5.34 4.85
N ARG A 96 5.62 -5.86 5.19
CA ARG A 96 5.43 -6.80 6.29
C ARG A 96 5.75 -8.19 5.79
N VAL A 97 6.78 -8.77 6.36
CA VAL A 97 7.28 -10.10 5.99
C VAL A 97 6.80 -11.11 7.04
N SER A 98 6.34 -12.28 6.58
CA SER A 98 5.90 -13.38 7.45
C SER A 98 6.98 -14.44 7.59
N ASP A 99 6.89 -15.23 8.66
CA ASP A 99 7.79 -16.38 8.87
C ASP A 99 7.67 -17.41 7.75
N GLU A 100 6.45 -17.60 7.21
CA GLU A 100 6.19 -18.44 6.02
C GLU A 100 7.09 -18.04 4.85
N PHE A 101 7.12 -16.74 4.52
CA PHE A 101 7.97 -16.23 3.46
C PHE A 101 9.46 -16.41 3.79
N MET A 102 9.88 -16.09 5.01
CA MET A 102 11.29 -16.21 5.42
C MET A 102 11.78 -17.67 5.37
N ASN A 103 10.93 -18.62 5.73
CA ASN A 103 11.23 -20.05 5.64
C ASN A 103 11.34 -20.49 4.17
N ALA A 104 10.43 -20.06 3.30
CA ALA A 104 10.51 -20.36 1.87
C ALA A 104 11.80 -19.82 1.25
N VAL A 105 12.21 -18.59 1.60
CA VAL A 105 13.50 -18.01 1.16
C VAL A 105 14.69 -18.83 1.67
N LYS A 106 14.69 -19.21 2.95
CA LYS A 106 15.77 -19.99 3.56
C LYS A 106 15.93 -21.38 2.92
N ASN A 107 14.81 -22.00 2.54
CA ASN A 107 14.78 -23.34 1.94
C ASN A 107 14.87 -23.32 0.41
N ASN A 108 14.91 -22.13 -0.22
CA ASN A 108 14.84 -21.94 -1.67
C ASN A 108 13.58 -22.59 -2.29
N GLU A 109 12.45 -22.44 -1.60
CA GLU A 109 11.14 -22.96 -2.00
C GLU A 109 10.34 -21.91 -2.78
N PRO A 110 9.47 -22.33 -3.71
CA PRO A 110 8.56 -21.42 -4.38
C PRO A 110 7.56 -20.83 -3.38
N TYR A 111 7.28 -19.53 -3.52
CA TYR A 111 6.34 -18.81 -2.67
C TYR A 111 5.26 -18.15 -3.54
N VAL A 112 4.00 -18.44 -3.22
CA VAL A 112 2.85 -17.95 -3.99
C VAL A 112 2.19 -16.80 -3.22
N GLN A 113 2.09 -15.65 -3.88
CA GLN A 113 1.32 -14.52 -3.36
C GLN A 113 -0.16 -14.84 -3.41
N ARG A 114 -0.91 -14.30 -2.44
CA ARG A 114 -2.33 -14.53 -2.28
C ARG A 114 -3.13 -13.28 -1.95
N TRP A 115 -4.40 -13.24 -2.34
CA TRP A 115 -5.34 -12.20 -1.95
C TRP A 115 -6.77 -12.72 -1.82
N PRO A 116 -7.57 -12.31 -0.80
CA PRO A 116 -7.21 -11.43 0.32
C PRO A 116 -6.11 -12.04 1.22
N VAL A 117 -5.19 -11.19 1.70
CA VAL A 117 -3.95 -11.65 2.36
C VAL A 117 -4.17 -12.43 3.66
N ASP A 118 -5.30 -12.19 4.34
CA ASP A 118 -5.69 -12.84 5.59
C ASP A 118 -6.82 -13.88 5.39
N SER A 119 -7.18 -14.21 4.13
CA SER A 119 -8.24 -15.18 3.84
C SER A 119 -7.76 -16.61 4.07
N LYS A 120 -8.66 -17.46 4.60
CA LYS A 120 -8.48 -18.92 4.61
C LYS A 120 -8.65 -19.56 3.23
N ASP A 121 -9.39 -18.88 2.36
CA ASP A 121 -9.67 -19.29 0.99
C ASP A 121 -9.43 -18.07 0.08
N PRO A 122 -8.18 -17.82 -0.34
CA PRO A 122 -7.85 -16.65 -1.13
C PRO A 122 -8.30 -16.83 -2.60
N GLU A 123 -8.73 -15.74 -3.23
CA GLU A 123 -9.19 -15.73 -4.63
C GLU A 123 -8.04 -15.91 -5.63
N ILE A 124 -6.84 -15.50 -5.22
CA ILE A 124 -5.56 -15.64 -5.92
C ILE A 124 -4.55 -16.13 -4.91
#